data_AF-A0A8T5THX4-F1
#
_entry.id   AF-A0A8T5THX4-F1
#
_cell.length_a   1.000
_cell.length_b   1.000
_cell.length_c   1.000
_cell.angle_alpha   90.00
_cell.angle_beta   90.00
_cell.angle_gamma   90.00
#
_symmetry.space_group_name_H-M   'P 1'
#
loop_
_entity.id
_entity.type
_entity.pdbx_description
1 polymer ?
#
loop_
_entity_poly.entity_id
_entity_poly.type
_entity_poly.pdbx_seq_one_letter_code
_entity_poly.pdbx_strand_id
1 'polypeptide(L)'
;MKYIIEFNSYQDPEIISLDDLESLPLVNIIVPAWKEGKEFERCLNSIKSLSYPNLKIIVNAGGNEETMRIAESFKKNNNFIILHQKSGADRPSLGKIKAINDCLKYIEEG
;
A
#
# COMPACT_ATOMS: atom_id res chain seq x y z
N MET A 1 1.33 -3.77 28.47
CA MET A 1 0.26 -3.03 29.19
C MET A 1 -0.22 -1.78 28.44
N LYS A 2 0.61 -1.09 27.64
CA LYS A 2 0.22 0.10 26.86
C LYS A 2 -0.86 -0.15 25.78
N TYR A 3 -0.73 -1.23 25.01
CA TYR A 3 -1.68 -1.57 23.92
C TYR A 3 -3.12 -1.89 24.38
N ILE A 4 -3.28 -2.47 25.57
CA ILE A 4 -4.61 -2.81 26.11
C ILE A 4 -5.35 -1.54 26.55
N ILE A 5 -4.61 -0.56 27.08
CA ILE A 5 -5.16 0.73 27.48
C ILE A 5 -5.61 1.51 26.24
N GLU A 6 -4.80 1.53 25.17
CA GLU A 6 -5.14 2.17 23.90
C GLU A 6 -6.40 1.57 23.26
N PHE A 7 -6.56 0.25 23.30
CA PHE A 7 -7.75 -0.43 22.79
C PHE A 7 -9.01 -0.06 23.59
N ASN A 8 -8.92 0.03 24.91
CA ASN A 8 -10.05 0.42 25.76
C ASN A 8 -10.42 1.91 25.63
N SER A 9 -9.51 2.75 25.15
CA SER A 9 -9.77 4.16 24.85
C SER A 9 -10.23 4.42 23.42
N TYR A 10 -10.18 3.41 22.54
CA TYR A 10 -10.62 3.54 21.16
C TYR A 10 -12.14 3.73 21.13
N GLN A 11 -12.56 4.96 20.84
CA GLN A 11 -13.93 5.23 20.41
C GLN A 11 -13.95 5.00 18.90
N ASP A 12 -14.93 4.24 18.41
CA ASP A 12 -15.19 4.21 16.97
C ASP A 12 -15.36 5.66 16.50
N PRO A 13 -14.61 6.11 15.48
CA PRO A 13 -14.86 7.43 14.93
C PRO A 13 -16.33 7.49 14.51
N GLU A 14 -16.99 8.62 14.79
CA GLU A 14 -18.35 8.86 14.31
C GLU A 14 -18.39 8.52 12.81
N ILE A 15 -19.46 7.84 12.37
CA ILE A 15 -19.64 7.52 10.96
C ILE A 15 -19.91 8.84 10.23
N ILE A 16 -18.85 9.47 9.74
CA ILE A 16 -18.91 10.66 8.90
C ILE A 16 -19.35 10.21 7.51
N SER A 17 -20.43 10.79 6.99
CA SER A 17 -20.82 10.52 5.60
C SER A 17 -19.85 11.23 4.66
N LEU A 18 -19.66 10.70 3.45
CA LEU A 18 -18.82 11.38 2.45
C LEU A 18 -19.32 12.80 2.12
N ASP A 19 -20.61 13.06 2.33
CA ASP A 19 -21.25 14.35 2.08
C ASP A 19 -20.90 15.40 3.16
N ASP A 20 -20.42 14.95 4.33
CA ASP A 20 -20.04 15.81 5.45
C ASP A 20 -18.56 16.23 5.40
N LEU A 21 -17.80 15.73 4.42
CA LEU A 21 -16.37 16.03 4.28
C LEU A 21 -16.15 17.32 3.50
N GLU A 22 -15.42 18.28 4.10
CA GLU A 22 -14.98 19.50 3.39
C GLU A 22 -14.05 19.19 2.20
N SER A 23 -13.32 18.07 2.28
CA SER A 23 -12.49 17.55 1.20
C SER A 23 -12.30 16.04 1.32
N LEU A 24 -12.04 15.38 0.20
CA LEU A 24 -11.79 13.94 0.18
C LEU A 24 -10.39 13.63 0.76
N PRO A 25 -10.26 12.83 1.82
CA PRO A 25 -8.99 12.55 2.47
C PRO A 25 -8.02 11.81 1.53
N LEU A 26 -6.72 11.97 1.74
CA LEU A 26 -5.74 11.16 1.01
C LEU A 26 -5.85 9.69 1.46
N VAL A 27 -6.01 8.79 0.50
CA VAL A 27 -5.98 7.34 0.74
C VAL A 27 -4.68 6.75 0.23
N ASN A 28 -3.90 6.21 1.16
CA ASN A 28 -2.65 5.49 0.87
C ASN A 28 -2.96 3.99 0.68
N ILE A 29 -2.68 3.45 -0.51
CA ILE A 29 -2.82 2.02 -0.82
C ILE A 29 -1.42 1.40 -0.90
N ILE A 30 -1.14 0.45 0.00
CA ILE A 30 0.15 -0.27 0.05
C ILE A 30 -0.02 -1.66 -0.57
N VAL A 31 0.83 -2.00 -1.54
CA VAL A 31 0.80 -3.29 -2.26
C VAL A 31 2.16 -3.98 -2.18
N PRO A 32 2.37 -4.89 -1.21
CA PRO A 32 3.57 -5.71 -1.15
C PRO A 32 3.44 -6.94 -2.07
N ALA A 33 4.37 -7.10 -3.02
CA ALA A 33 4.32 -8.14 -4.03
C ALA A 33 5.64 -8.91 -4.14
N TRP A 34 5.60 -10.23 -3.90
CA TRP A 34 6.75 -11.12 -4.03
C TRP A 34 6.41 -12.35 -4.87
N LYS A 35 6.93 -12.41 -6.11
CA LYS A 35 6.65 -13.51 -7.07
C LYS A 35 5.15 -13.75 -7.31
N GLU A 36 4.37 -12.68 -7.42
CA GLU A 36 2.89 -12.75 -7.52
C GLU A 36 2.39 -13.02 -8.95
N GLY A 37 3.25 -12.88 -9.97
CA GLY A 37 2.95 -13.20 -11.37
C GLY A 37 1.80 -12.37 -11.96
N LYS A 38 1.04 -12.96 -12.90
CA LYS A 38 -0.06 -12.29 -13.63
C LYS A 38 -1.18 -11.69 -12.77
N GLU A 39 -1.44 -12.26 -11.59
CA GLU A 39 -2.54 -11.80 -10.71
C GLU A 39 -2.24 -10.40 -10.14
N PHE A 40 -0.96 -10.08 -9.97
CA PHE A 40 -0.50 -8.77 -9.55
C PHE A 40 -0.80 -7.67 -10.58
N GLU A 41 -0.64 -7.95 -11.87
CA GLU A 41 -1.00 -6.99 -12.92
C GLU A 41 -2.50 -6.69 -12.91
N ARG A 42 -3.35 -7.70 -12.70
CA ARG A 42 -4.81 -7.50 -12.56
C ARG A 42 -5.15 -6.66 -11.33
N CYS A 43 -4.46 -6.88 -10.20
CA CYS A 43 -4.60 -6.08 -8.99
C CYS A 43 -4.27 -4.61 -9.24
N LEU A 44 -3.10 -4.31 -9.82
CA LEU A 44 -2.68 -2.93 -10.09
C LEU A 44 -3.59 -2.22 -11.10
N ASN A 45 -4.08 -2.93 -12.13
CA ASN A 45 -5.07 -2.38 -13.05
C ASN A 45 -6.40 -2.07 -12.37
N SER A 46 -6.83 -2.90 -11.42
CA SER A 46 -8.05 -2.65 -10.64
C SER A 46 -7.89 -1.40 -9.77
N ILE A 47 -6.78 -1.27 -9.05
CA ILE A 47 -6.46 -0.08 -8.25
C ILE A 47 -6.40 1.18 -9.13
N LYS A 48 -5.76 1.09 -10.30
CA LYS A 48 -5.68 2.20 -11.27
C LYS A 48 -7.06 2.65 -11.77
N SER A 49 -8.03 1.74 -11.84
CA SER A 49 -9.39 2.04 -12.32
C SER A 49 -10.31 2.66 -11.28
N LEU A 50 -9.86 2.81 -10.03
CA LEU A 50 -10.65 3.44 -8.97
C LEU A 50 -10.97 4.89 -9.34
N SER A 51 -12.22 5.30 -9.13
CA SER A 51 -12.69 6.66 -9.37
C SER A 51 -12.36 7.63 -8.23
N TYR A 52 -11.76 7.15 -7.14
CA TYR A 52 -11.38 7.99 -6.00
C TYR A 52 -10.22 8.93 -6.41
N PRO A 53 -10.37 10.25 -6.30
CA PRO A 53 -9.42 11.18 -6.90
C PRO A 53 -8.14 11.39 -6.08
N ASN A 54 -8.17 11.12 -4.77
CA ASN A 54 -7.07 11.42 -3.86
C ASN A 54 -6.36 10.14 -3.39
N LEU A 55 -5.68 9.47 -4.33
CA LEU A 55 -4.99 8.21 -4.09
C LEU A 55 -3.48 8.37 -4.16
N LYS A 56 -2.76 7.70 -3.25
CA LYS A 56 -1.34 7.42 -3.33
C LYS A 56 -1.10 5.93 -3.23
N ILE A 57 -0.46 5.34 -4.24
CA ILE A 57 -0.24 3.90 -4.35
C ILE A 57 1.24 3.62 -4.17
N ILE A 58 1.59 2.82 -3.17
CA ILE A 58 2.96 2.44 -2.87
C ILE A 58 3.09 0.94 -3.09
N VAL A 59 3.83 0.57 -4.12
CA VAL A 59 4.04 -0.83 -4.53
C VAL A 59 5.45 -1.24 -4.14
N ASN A 60 5.60 -2.30 -3.35
CA ASN A 60 6.90 -2.85 -3.00
C ASN A 60 7.04 -4.24 -3.61
N ALA A 61 7.75 -4.31 -4.73
CA ALA A 61 7.78 -5.47 -5.62
C ALA A 61 9.14 -6.16 -5.61
N GLY A 62 9.17 -7.49 -5.71
CA GLY A 62 10.42 -8.25 -5.83
C GLY A 62 10.25 -9.74 -6.08
N GLY A 63 11.38 -10.45 -6.00
CA GLY A 63 11.44 -11.91 -6.01
C GLY A 63 11.56 -12.58 -7.38
N ASN A 64 11.01 -12.00 -8.46
CA ASN A 64 11.27 -12.42 -9.84
C ASN A 64 11.18 -11.23 -10.81
N GLU A 65 11.73 -11.40 -12.01
CA GLU A 65 11.74 -10.36 -13.05
C GLU A 65 10.34 -9.98 -13.52
N GLU A 66 9.41 -10.96 -13.59
CA GLU A 66 8.03 -10.72 -14.00
C GLU A 66 7.32 -9.72 -13.09
N THR A 67 7.38 -9.91 -11.77
CA THR A 67 6.76 -9.01 -10.78
C THR A 67 7.36 -7.61 -10.85
N MET A 68 8.70 -7.52 -11.01
CA MET A 68 9.39 -6.24 -11.17
C MET A 68 8.97 -5.50 -12.44
N ARG A 69 8.94 -6.21 -13.58
CA ARG A 69 8.53 -5.64 -14.87
C ARG A 69 7.10 -5.11 -14.82
N ILE A 70 6.20 -5.87 -14.19
CA ILE A 70 4.81 -5.43 -13.98
C ILE A 70 4.80 -4.15 -13.14
N ALA A 71 5.44 -4.12 -11.97
CA ALA A 71 5.45 -2.95 -11.10
C ALA A 71 6.02 -1.69 -11.79
N GLU A 72 7.15 -1.82 -12.47
CA GLU A 72 7.80 -0.71 -13.19
C GLU A 72 6.92 -0.14 -14.31
N SER A 73 6.08 -0.97 -14.95
CA SER A 73 5.14 -0.49 -15.98
C SER A 73 4.11 0.51 -15.45
N PHE A 74 3.87 0.53 -14.14
CA PHE A 74 2.97 1.48 -13.46
C PHE A 74 3.64 2.76 -12.98
N LYS A 75 4.98 2.86 -13.04
CA LYS A 75 5.73 4.07 -12.66
C LYS A 75 5.39 5.31 -13.50
N LYS A 76 4.81 5.12 -14.68
CA LYS A 76 4.30 6.20 -15.54
C LYS A 76 3.08 6.93 -14.97
N ASN A 77 2.40 6.35 -13.99
CA ASN A 77 1.27 7.00 -13.33
C ASN A 77 1.82 7.82 -12.14
N ASN A 78 1.45 9.10 -12.05
CA ASN A 78 2.00 10.06 -11.08
C ASN A 78 1.77 9.69 -9.62
N ASN A 79 0.69 8.95 -9.33
CA ASN A 79 0.32 8.53 -7.99
C ASN A 79 0.90 7.16 -7.57
N PHE A 80 1.74 6.53 -8.41
CA PHE A 80 2.40 5.26 -8.09
C PHE A 80 3.85 5.48 -7.67
N ILE A 81 4.21 4.97 -6.50
CA ILE A 81 5.59 4.87 -6.00
C ILE A 81 5.99 3.40 -6.05
N ILE A 82 7.06 3.09 -6.80
CA ILE A 82 7.58 1.73 -6.93
C ILE A 82 8.85 1.58 -6.08
N LEU A 83 8.79 0.68 -5.11
CA LEU A 83 9.88 0.26 -4.24
C LEU A 83 10.35 -1.15 -4.64
N HIS A 84 11.64 -1.41 -4.43
CA HIS A 84 12.26 -2.69 -4.78
C HIS A 84 12.44 -3.53 -3.51
N GLN A 85 11.66 -4.60 -3.40
CA GLN A 85 11.71 -5.51 -2.26
C GLN A 85 12.99 -6.34 -2.32
N LYS A 86 13.82 -6.22 -1.29
CA LYS A 86 15.00 -7.07 -1.13
C LYS A 86 14.61 -8.42 -0.55
N SER A 87 15.30 -9.49 -0.98
CA SER A 87 15.09 -10.82 -0.41
C SER A 87 15.33 -10.80 1.10
N GLY A 88 14.49 -11.52 1.83
CA GLY A 88 14.64 -11.70 3.27
C GLY A 88 15.55 -12.86 3.63
N ALA A 89 16.58 -13.20 2.83
CA ALA A 89 17.44 -14.36 3.08
C ALA A 89 17.96 -14.40 4.54
N ASP A 90 18.27 -13.23 5.10
CA ASP A 90 18.78 -13.08 6.46
C ASP A 90 17.67 -13.17 7.53
N ARG A 91 16.40 -12.89 7.17
CA ARG A 91 15.19 -12.95 8.03
C ARG A 91 13.92 -13.26 7.21
N PRO A 92 13.69 -14.54 6.84
CA PRO A 92 12.63 -14.92 5.91
C PRO A 92 11.21 -14.63 6.43
N SER A 93 11.04 -14.68 7.75
CA SER A 93 9.77 -14.48 8.45
C SER A 93 9.21 -13.05 8.38
N LEU A 94 10.01 -12.06 7.95
CA LEU A 94 9.54 -10.68 7.84
C LEU A 94 8.88 -10.36 6.49
N GLY A 95 9.05 -11.19 5.45
CA GLY A 95 8.51 -11.05 4.08
C GLY A 95 7.65 -9.81 3.81
N LYS A 96 6.31 -9.96 3.90
CA LYS A 96 5.35 -8.88 3.63
C LYS A 96 5.33 -7.78 4.72
N ILE A 97 5.59 -8.12 5.99
CA ILE A 97 5.65 -7.15 7.09
C ILE A 97 6.77 -6.12 6.84
N LYS A 98 7.95 -6.58 6.44
CA LYS A 98 9.07 -5.70 6.08
C LYS A 98 8.71 -4.83 4.88
N ALA A 99 8.08 -5.42 3.86
CA ALA A 99 7.65 -4.66 2.69
C ALA A 99 6.67 -3.54 3.07
N ILE A 100 5.71 -3.81 3.94
CA ILE A 100 4.77 -2.82 4.48
C ILE A 100 5.53 -1.74 5.28
N ASN A 101 6.42 -2.12 6.19
CA ASN A 101 7.22 -1.17 6.98
C ASN A 101 8.09 -0.26 6.10
N ASP A 102 8.60 -0.78 4.98
CA ASP A 102 9.32 0.04 4.01
C ASP A 102 8.39 1.01 3.29
N CYS A 103 7.15 0.60 2.98
CA CYS A 103 6.14 1.49 2.38
C CYS A 103 5.67 2.58 3.34
N LEU A 104 5.57 2.29 4.64
CA LEU A 104 5.15 3.27 5.66
C LEU A 104 6.02 4.52 5.72
N LYS A 105 7.25 4.49 5.18
CA LYS A 105 8.14 5.66 5.08
C LYS A 105 7.71 6.64 3.98
N TYR A 106 6.79 6.24 3.11
CA TYR A 106 6.35 6.99 1.94
C TYR A 106 4.86 7.37 2.01
N ILE A 107 4.16 7.02 3.09
CA ILE A 107 2.78 7.47 3.30
C ILE A 107 2.79 8.97 3.59
N GLU A 108 1.69 9.62 3.24
CA GLU A 108 1.42 11.02 3.59
C GLU A 108 0.15 11.07 4.45
N GLU A 109 0.10 12.02 5.38
CA GLU A 109 -1.13 12.34 6.11
C GLU A 109 -2.12 13.01 5.17
N GLY A 110 -3.39 12.63 5.32
CA GLY A 110 -4.49 12.99 4.43
C GLY A 110 -5.55 13.85 5.08
#